data_AF-A0AAV6WF20-F1
#
_entry.id   AF-A0AAV6WF20-F1
#
_cell.length_a   1.000
_cell.length_b   1.000
_cell.length_c   1.000
_cell.angle_alpha   90.00
_cell.angle_beta   90.00
_cell.angle_gamma   90.00
#
_symmetry.space_group_name_H-M   'P 1'
#
loop_
_entity.id
_entity.type
_entity.pdbx_description
1 polymer ?
#
loop_
_entity_poly.entity_id
_entity_poly.type
_entity_poly.pdbx_seq_one_letter_code
_entity_poly.pdbx_strand_id
1 'polypeptide(L)'
;MAKTIDFLILFMMLSSIFCEFEARSLRGLRLSLDVAKAGPSPGEGHKFINADTLGGIKDSGPSPGNGHNYANAKTLGGIKNSGPSPGEGHMYANANTLGGIKDSGPSPGDGHKYANANTFGGIKDSSPSPGDGHKYANANTLGRLKDSSPSLGEGHKYTNAKTLGAIKDSGPSPADGYKYTNAKTLGGVKNSGPSPGEGHKYANAKTLGGIKNSSPSPGEGHKYTNAKTLGSIKDSGPSPGAGHFIIHSGPSPGAGH
;
A
#
# COMPACT_ATOMS: atom_id res chain seq x y z
N MET A 1 44.26 -38.64 10.75
CA MET A 1 42.88 -39.16 10.60
C MET A 1 41.91 -38.62 11.66
N ALA A 2 42.30 -38.49 12.94
CA ALA A 2 41.39 -38.01 13.99
C ALA A 2 40.81 -36.59 13.75
N LYS A 3 41.63 -35.63 13.31
CA LYS A 3 41.20 -34.22 13.11
C LYS A 3 40.14 -34.01 12.02
N THR A 4 40.03 -34.93 11.07
CA THR A 4 39.06 -34.84 9.96
C THR A 4 37.68 -35.34 10.37
N ILE A 5 37.65 -36.31 11.31
CA ILE A 5 36.42 -36.88 11.85
C ILE A 5 35.73 -35.87 12.76
N ASP A 6 36.49 -35.14 13.58
CA ASP A 6 35.95 -34.09 14.47
C ASP A 6 35.28 -32.95 13.69
N PHE A 7 35.86 -32.57 12.54
CA PHE A 7 35.27 -31.55 11.66
C PHE A 7 33.96 -32.02 11.02
N LEU A 8 33.89 -33.28 10.61
CA LEU A 8 32.69 -33.87 10.01
C LEU A 8 31.54 -33.95 11.03
N ILE A 9 31.86 -34.32 12.28
CA ILE A 9 30.88 -34.38 13.38
C ILE A 9 30.38 -32.98 13.72
N LEU A 10 31.26 -31.98 13.77
CA LEU A 10 30.87 -30.59 14.00
C LEU A 10 29.97 -30.06 12.88
N PHE A 11 30.29 -30.37 11.62
CA PHE A 11 29.47 -30.01 10.46
C PHE A 11 28.08 -30.68 10.50
N MET A 12 28.00 -31.95 10.89
CA MET A 12 26.72 -32.66 11.06
C MET A 12 25.90 -32.09 12.23
N MET A 13 26.54 -31.72 13.35
CA MET A 13 25.86 -31.06 14.47
C MET A 13 25.32 -29.67 14.06
N LEU A 14 26.11 -28.88 13.33
CA LEU A 14 25.67 -27.59 12.78
C LEU A 14 24.52 -27.75 11.79
N SER A 15 24.57 -28.76 10.92
CA SER A 15 23.51 -29.07 9.95
C SER A 15 22.21 -29.52 10.64
N SER A 16 22.32 -30.18 11.80
CA SER A 16 21.17 -30.61 12.60
C SER A 16 20.42 -29.43 13.21
N ILE A 17 21.15 -28.37 13.62
CA ILE A 17 20.54 -27.10 14.10
C ILE A 17 19.77 -26.40 12.96
N PHE A 18 20.25 -26.51 11.71
CA PHE A 18 19.56 -25.97 10.54
C PHE A 18 18.35 -26.81 10.08
N CYS A 19 18.22 -28.07 10.52
CA CYS A 19 17.15 -28.97 10.10
C CYS A 19 15.87 -28.88 10.96
N GLU A 20 15.88 -28.14 12.07
CA GLU A 20 14.70 -27.94 12.95
C GLU A 20 13.90 -26.66 12.65
N PHE A 21 14.01 -26.08 11.45
CA PHE A 21 13.12 -24.99 11.02
C PHE A 21 11.82 -25.49 10.37
N GLU A 22 11.32 -26.65 10.83
CA GLU A 22 10.02 -27.17 10.43
C GLU A 22 9.03 -27.01 11.60
N ALA A 23 8.10 -26.07 11.42
CA ALA A 23 6.80 -25.98 12.10
C ALA A 23 6.75 -25.86 13.64
N ARG A 24 7.62 -25.09 14.31
CA ARG A 24 7.37 -24.68 15.71
C ARG A 24 6.67 -23.33 15.79
N SER A 25 5.39 -23.36 16.18
CA SER A 25 4.62 -22.18 16.58
C SER A 25 5.29 -21.52 17.79
N LEU A 26 6.09 -20.48 17.54
CA LEU A 26 6.81 -19.72 18.57
C LEU A 26 5.84 -18.80 19.33
N ARG A 27 5.11 -19.35 20.30
CA ARG A 27 4.37 -18.57 21.29
C ARG A 27 5.35 -17.94 22.28
N GLY A 28 5.48 -16.61 22.24
CA GLY A 28 5.93 -15.83 23.40
C GLY A 28 7.38 -15.35 23.45
N LEU A 29 8.17 -15.48 22.38
CA LEU A 29 9.50 -14.86 22.33
C LEU A 29 9.41 -13.43 21.79
N ARG A 30 9.93 -12.46 22.56
CA ARG A 30 10.26 -11.10 22.08
C ARG A 30 11.37 -11.21 21.02
N LEU A 31 10.99 -11.57 19.80
CA LEU A 31 11.86 -11.64 18.64
C LEU A 31 11.58 -10.44 17.75
N SER A 32 12.49 -9.46 17.74
CA SER A 32 12.63 -8.59 16.56
C SER A 32 13.18 -9.46 15.43
N LEU A 33 12.29 -10.16 14.72
CA LEU A 33 12.65 -10.97 13.56
C LEU A 33 12.53 -10.08 12.32
N ASP A 34 13.67 -9.69 11.75
CA ASP A 34 13.72 -9.16 10.39
C ASP A 34 13.64 -10.36 9.43
N VAL A 35 12.60 -10.38 8.60
CA VAL A 35 12.39 -11.46 7.63
C VAL A 35 12.92 -10.98 6.28
N ALA A 36 14.03 -11.57 5.84
CA ALA A 36 14.62 -11.29 4.54
C ALA A 36 14.57 -12.55 3.67
N LYS A 37 13.90 -12.46 2.52
CA LYS A 37 13.86 -13.53 1.51
C LYS A 37 14.52 -13.06 0.22
N ALA A 38 15.49 -13.83 -0.25
CA ALA A 38 16.22 -13.57 -1.49
C ALA A 38 16.04 -14.75 -2.46
N GLY A 39 15.58 -14.46 -3.68
CA GLY A 39 15.36 -15.45 -4.73
C GLY A 39 13.88 -15.73 -5.03
N PRO A 40 13.58 -16.46 -6.12
CA PRO A 40 12.21 -16.74 -6.50
C PRO A 40 11.48 -17.58 -5.43
N SER A 41 10.29 -17.14 -5.03
CA SER A 41 9.47 -17.82 -4.01
C SER A 41 8.07 -18.12 -4.53
N PRO A 42 7.90 -19.17 -5.36
CA PRO A 42 6.57 -19.59 -5.78
C PRO A 42 5.78 -20.17 -4.60
N GLY A 43 4.59 -19.65 -4.30
CA GLY A 43 3.70 -20.23 -3.28
C GLY A 43 3.03 -19.22 -2.35
N GLU A 44 2.42 -19.73 -1.27
CA GLU A 44 1.78 -18.92 -0.22
C GLU A 44 2.84 -18.34 0.73
N GLY A 45 2.83 -17.03 0.95
CA GLY A 45 3.72 -16.35 1.87
C GLY A 45 3.52 -16.80 3.33
N HIS A 46 4.53 -16.54 4.17
CA HIS A 46 4.46 -16.82 5.61
C HIS A 46 3.27 -16.14 6.31
N LYS A 47 2.70 -16.87 7.28
CA LYS A 47 1.64 -16.38 8.17
C LYS A 47 2.20 -16.14 9.57
N PHE A 48 2.04 -14.92 10.07
CA PHE A 48 2.42 -14.53 11.43
C PHE A 48 1.18 -14.15 12.23
N ILE A 49 1.04 -14.71 13.43
CA ILE A 49 -0.10 -14.47 14.32
C ILE A 49 0.43 -14.10 15.70
N ASN A 50 -0.10 -13.03 16.30
CA ASN A 50 0.20 -12.58 17.65
C ASN A 50 1.69 -12.25 17.85
N ALA A 51 2.11 -11.08 17.37
CA ALA A 51 3.47 -10.59 17.57
C ALA A 51 3.47 -9.24 18.28
N ASP A 52 4.30 -9.08 19.31
CA ASP A 52 4.48 -7.77 19.94
C ASP A 52 5.22 -6.81 19.01
N THR A 53 6.28 -7.27 18.34
CA THR A 53 7.02 -6.46 17.37
C THR A 53 7.59 -7.36 16.31
N LEU A 54 7.29 -7.07 15.04
CA LEU A 54 7.92 -7.65 13.88
C LEU A 54 8.82 -6.61 13.22
N GLY A 55 9.99 -7.04 12.78
CA GLY A 55 10.95 -6.22 12.06
C GLY A 55 10.44 -5.80 10.69
N GLY A 56 11.34 -5.23 9.89
CA GLY A 56 11.04 -4.96 8.49
C GLY A 56 11.01 -6.26 7.69
N ILE A 57 10.16 -6.31 6.66
CA ILE A 57 10.14 -7.42 5.70
C ILE A 57 10.78 -6.96 4.42
N LYS A 58 11.64 -7.80 3.85
CA LYS A 58 12.29 -7.55 2.58
C LYS A 58 12.24 -8.77 1.70
N ASP A 59 11.41 -8.69 0.67
CA ASP A 59 11.29 -9.71 -0.36
C ASP A 59 11.99 -9.23 -1.63
N SER A 60 12.89 -10.07 -2.14
CA SER A 60 13.71 -9.75 -3.31
C SER A 60 13.73 -10.90 -4.32
N GLY A 61 13.47 -10.57 -5.59
CA GLY A 61 13.33 -11.53 -6.69
C GLY A 61 11.85 -11.73 -7.10
N PRO A 62 11.58 -12.58 -8.11
CA PRO A 62 10.21 -12.87 -8.51
C PRO A 62 9.43 -13.58 -7.40
N SER A 63 8.23 -13.11 -7.05
CA SER A 63 7.40 -13.74 -6.03
C SER A 63 5.98 -14.01 -6.55
N PRO A 64 5.78 -15.05 -7.38
CA PRO A 64 4.46 -15.42 -7.86
C PRO A 64 3.64 -16.08 -6.74
N GLY A 65 2.40 -15.63 -6.54
CA GLY A 65 1.46 -16.23 -5.58
C GLY A 65 0.89 -15.24 -4.57
N ASN A 66 0.50 -15.75 -3.40
CA ASN A 66 -0.07 -14.94 -2.32
C ASN A 66 1.05 -14.40 -1.44
N GLY A 67 1.01 -13.12 -1.12
CA GLY A 67 1.92 -12.50 -0.18
C GLY A 67 1.72 -12.99 1.26
N HIS A 68 2.60 -12.52 2.13
CA HIS A 68 2.53 -12.75 3.57
C HIS A 68 1.23 -12.29 4.26
N ASN A 69 0.85 -13.02 5.29
CA ASN A 69 -0.34 -12.76 6.10
C ASN A 69 0.05 -12.43 7.56
N TYR A 70 -0.32 -11.26 8.05
CA TYR A 70 0.01 -10.80 9.41
C TYR A 70 -1.26 -10.51 10.19
N ALA A 71 -1.41 -11.13 11.36
CA ALA A 71 -2.55 -10.93 12.24
C ALA A 71 -2.11 -10.59 13.68
N ASN A 72 -2.75 -9.58 14.27
CA ASN A 72 -2.59 -9.20 15.67
C ASN A 72 -1.13 -8.83 16.01
N ALA A 73 -0.58 -7.85 15.30
CA ALA A 73 0.74 -7.30 15.59
C ALA A 73 0.59 -5.97 16.36
N LYS A 74 1.31 -5.74 17.47
CA LYS A 74 1.34 -4.36 18.01
C LYS A 74 2.11 -3.45 17.06
N THR A 75 3.34 -3.84 16.73
CA THR A 75 4.18 -3.09 15.78
C THR A 75 4.67 -4.01 14.69
N LEU A 76 4.57 -3.56 13.45
CA LEU A 76 5.15 -4.21 12.29
C LEU A 76 5.98 -3.19 11.51
N GLY A 77 7.23 -3.55 11.20
CA GLY A 77 8.16 -2.72 10.46
C GLY A 77 7.69 -2.42 9.03
N GLY A 78 8.53 -1.70 8.28
CA GLY A 78 8.25 -1.42 6.88
C GLY A 78 8.42 -2.66 6.01
N ILE A 79 7.66 -2.72 4.91
CA ILE A 79 7.79 -3.78 3.91
C ILE A 79 8.45 -3.22 2.65
N LYS A 80 9.36 -4.00 2.08
CA LYS A 80 10.00 -3.66 0.82
C LYS A 80 10.00 -4.87 -0.11
N ASN A 81 9.24 -4.78 -1.18
CA ASN A 81 9.22 -5.78 -2.24
C ASN A 81 10.01 -5.28 -3.43
N SER A 82 10.90 -6.11 -3.96
CA SER A 82 11.75 -5.78 -5.10
C SER A 82 11.77 -6.94 -6.08
N GLY A 83 11.31 -6.71 -7.31
CA GLY A 83 11.18 -7.74 -8.34
C GLY A 83 9.72 -7.95 -8.77
N PRO A 84 9.47 -8.75 -9.83
CA PRO A 84 8.11 -9.02 -10.29
C PRO A 84 7.30 -9.80 -9.25
N SER A 85 6.08 -9.36 -8.93
CA SER A 85 5.22 -10.06 -7.96
C SER A 85 3.82 -10.28 -8.53
N PRO A 86 3.64 -11.27 -9.43
CA PRO A 86 2.32 -11.64 -9.92
C PRO A 86 1.50 -12.32 -8.81
N GLY A 87 0.29 -11.86 -8.51
CA GLY A 87 -0.60 -12.49 -7.52
C GLY A 87 -1.16 -11.52 -6.48
N GLU A 88 -1.60 -12.03 -5.33
CA GLU A 88 -2.12 -11.18 -4.25
C GLU A 88 -0.97 -10.64 -3.39
N GLY A 89 -0.98 -9.34 -3.13
CA GLY A 89 -0.09 -8.71 -2.18
C GLY A 89 -0.34 -9.17 -0.74
N HIS A 90 0.53 -8.74 0.17
CA HIS A 90 0.41 -9.04 1.59
C HIS A 90 -0.92 -8.59 2.22
N MET A 91 -1.39 -9.35 3.21
CA MET A 91 -2.55 -9.00 4.03
C MET A 91 -2.14 -8.71 5.48
N TYR A 92 -2.72 -7.66 6.04
CA TYR A 92 -2.46 -7.24 7.42
C TYR A 92 -3.78 -6.99 8.14
N ALA A 93 -3.96 -7.66 9.28
CA ALA A 93 -5.14 -7.53 10.12
C ALA A 93 -4.73 -7.19 11.56
N ASN A 94 -5.37 -6.18 12.13
CA ASN A 94 -5.22 -5.78 13.52
C ASN A 94 -3.76 -5.42 13.85
N ALA A 95 -3.33 -4.24 13.39
CA ALA A 95 -2.02 -3.68 13.70
C ALA A 95 -2.15 -2.36 14.46
N ASN A 96 -1.45 -2.15 15.59
CA ASN A 96 -1.43 -0.80 16.16
C ASN A 96 -0.59 0.12 15.27
N THR A 97 0.58 -0.34 14.84
CA THR A 97 1.46 0.44 13.97
C THR A 97 2.03 -0.45 12.88
N LEU A 98 1.91 0.01 11.64
CA LEU A 98 2.48 -0.61 10.46
C LEU A 98 3.38 0.40 9.75
N GLY A 99 4.62 -0.01 9.49
CA GLY A 99 5.60 0.78 8.77
C GLY A 99 5.19 1.12 7.34
N GLY A 100 6.04 1.90 6.67
CA GLY A 100 5.82 2.24 5.27
C GLY A 100 6.10 1.07 4.34
N ILE A 101 5.53 1.13 3.15
CA ILE A 101 5.64 0.08 2.14
C ILE A 101 6.24 0.64 0.88
N LYS A 102 7.09 -0.18 0.26
CA LYS A 102 7.80 0.19 -0.94
C LYS A 102 7.88 -0.97 -1.90
N ASP A 103 7.13 -0.87 -2.99
CA ASP A 103 7.17 -1.83 -4.08
C ASP A 103 8.00 -1.29 -5.24
N SER A 104 9.00 -2.07 -5.64
CA SER A 104 10.03 -1.67 -6.59
C SER A 104 10.17 -2.64 -7.77
N GLY A 105 9.10 -3.33 -8.18
CA GLY A 105 9.05 -4.16 -9.38
C GLY A 105 7.63 -4.31 -9.94
N PRO A 106 7.46 -4.89 -11.14
CA PRO A 106 6.13 -5.03 -11.75
C PRO A 106 5.21 -5.90 -10.89
N SER A 107 3.97 -5.45 -10.63
CA SER A 107 3.00 -6.19 -9.81
C SER A 107 1.69 -6.41 -10.56
N PRO A 108 1.64 -7.34 -11.53
CA PRO A 108 0.39 -7.73 -12.19
C PRO A 108 -0.42 -8.61 -11.24
N GLY A 109 -1.21 -7.99 -10.36
CA GLY A 109 -2.04 -8.69 -9.39
C GLY A 109 -2.68 -7.73 -8.38
N ASP A 110 -3.34 -8.29 -7.38
CA ASP A 110 -3.97 -7.51 -6.31
C ASP A 110 -2.91 -6.85 -5.44
N GLY A 111 -3.04 -5.55 -5.21
CA GLY A 111 -2.25 -4.85 -4.23
C GLY A 111 -2.52 -5.34 -2.81
N HIS A 112 -1.67 -4.91 -1.89
CA HIS A 112 -1.79 -5.22 -0.47
C HIS A 112 -3.14 -4.82 0.17
N LYS A 113 -3.56 -5.61 1.18
CA LYS A 113 -4.83 -5.46 1.91
C LYS A 113 -4.58 -5.18 3.39
N TYR A 114 -5.21 -4.14 3.94
CA TYR A 114 -5.03 -3.72 5.33
C TYR A 114 -6.37 -3.54 6.02
N ALA A 115 -6.50 -4.15 7.18
CA ALA A 115 -7.68 -4.05 8.03
C ALA A 115 -7.29 -3.71 9.47
N ASN A 116 -7.98 -2.73 10.04
CA ASN A 116 -7.88 -2.35 11.45
C ASN A 116 -6.45 -1.97 11.84
N ALA A 117 -5.98 -0.84 11.30
CA ALA A 117 -4.68 -0.28 11.64
C ALA A 117 -4.83 1.06 12.37
N ASN A 118 -4.22 1.24 13.55
CA ASN A 118 -4.26 2.59 14.14
C ASN A 118 -3.40 3.55 13.33
N THR A 119 -2.17 3.18 13.02
CA THR A 119 -1.26 4.03 12.25
C THR A 119 -0.56 3.22 11.17
N PHE A 120 -0.56 3.79 9.97
CA PHE A 120 0.06 3.21 8.80
C PHE A 120 1.04 4.21 8.19
N GLY A 121 2.22 3.72 7.78
CA GLY A 121 3.25 4.50 7.12
C GLY A 121 2.85 5.05 5.75
N GLY A 122 3.82 5.51 4.99
CA GLY A 122 3.59 5.88 3.60
C GLY A 122 3.69 4.66 2.68
N ILE A 123 3.04 4.72 1.52
CA ILE A 123 3.25 3.78 0.42
C ILE A 123 4.01 4.46 -0.69
N LYS A 124 4.91 3.71 -1.31
CA LYS A 124 5.62 4.16 -2.49
C LYS A 124 5.74 3.05 -3.53
N ASP A 125 5.00 3.22 -4.62
CA ASP A 125 5.05 2.32 -5.77
C ASP A 125 5.86 2.97 -6.89
N SER A 126 6.93 2.28 -7.29
CA SER A 126 7.92 2.81 -8.23
C SER A 126 8.03 1.99 -9.51
N SER A 127 7.07 1.12 -9.80
CA SER A 127 7.08 0.22 -10.95
C SER A 127 5.66 0.00 -11.48
N PRO A 128 5.50 -0.48 -12.74
CA PRO A 128 4.18 -0.66 -13.31
C PRO A 128 3.33 -1.64 -12.50
N SER A 129 2.08 -1.28 -12.23
CA SER A 129 1.11 -2.13 -11.51
C SER A 129 -0.17 -2.28 -12.34
N PRO A 130 -0.25 -3.32 -13.19
CA PRO A 130 -1.42 -3.53 -14.03
C PRO A 130 -2.65 -4.06 -13.30
N GLY A 131 -2.49 -4.61 -12.08
CA GLY A 131 -3.61 -5.12 -11.28
C GLY A 131 -4.18 -4.09 -10.31
N ASP A 132 -5.07 -4.56 -9.43
CA ASP A 132 -5.73 -3.71 -8.43
C ASP A 132 -4.72 -3.02 -7.51
N GLY A 133 -4.97 -1.77 -7.18
CA GLY A 133 -4.23 -1.03 -6.16
C GLY A 133 -4.50 -1.56 -4.75
N HIS A 134 -3.80 -0.98 -3.79
CA HIS A 134 -3.92 -1.38 -2.39
C HIS A 134 -5.29 -1.03 -1.78
N LYS A 135 -5.75 -1.85 -0.83
CA LYS A 135 -7.06 -1.74 -0.17
C LYS A 135 -6.89 -1.53 1.34
N TYR A 136 -7.45 -0.46 1.89
CA TYR A 136 -7.35 -0.09 3.30
C TYR A 136 -8.73 0.04 3.93
N ALA A 137 -8.92 -0.61 5.08
CA ALA A 137 -10.14 -0.56 5.87
C ALA A 137 -9.82 -0.24 7.33
N ASN A 138 -10.56 0.72 7.89
CA ASN A 138 -10.52 1.09 9.31
C ASN A 138 -9.10 1.51 9.74
N ALA A 139 -8.66 2.66 9.24
CA ALA A 139 -7.38 3.25 9.60
C ALA A 139 -7.56 4.57 10.36
N ASN A 140 -6.93 4.74 11.52
CA ASN A 140 -6.98 6.08 12.16
C ASN A 140 -6.08 7.07 11.41
N THR A 141 -4.90 6.65 11.00
CA THR A 141 -3.98 7.50 10.25
C THR A 141 -3.25 6.69 9.20
N LEU A 142 -3.25 7.22 7.98
CA LEU A 142 -2.52 6.67 6.85
C LEU A 142 -1.59 7.74 6.29
N GLY A 143 -0.33 7.36 6.07
CA GLY A 143 0.72 8.25 5.60
C GLY A 143 0.55 8.71 4.15
N ARG A 144 1.65 9.22 3.59
CA ARG A 144 1.69 9.68 2.20
C ARG A 144 1.65 8.50 1.24
N LEU A 145 0.86 8.63 0.18
CA LEU A 145 0.89 7.73 -0.96
C LEU A 145 1.68 8.36 -2.10
N LYS A 146 2.54 7.57 -2.76
CA LYS A 146 3.29 8.05 -3.91
C LYS A 146 3.42 6.95 -4.96
N ASP A 147 2.77 7.19 -6.09
CA ASP A 147 2.84 6.29 -7.25
C ASP A 147 3.61 7.02 -8.34
N SER A 148 4.66 6.36 -8.85
CA SER A 148 5.62 6.99 -9.77
C SER A 148 5.68 6.29 -11.12
N SER A 149 4.76 5.38 -11.41
CA SER A 149 4.81 4.49 -12.58
C SER A 149 3.42 4.17 -13.09
N PRO A 150 3.29 3.66 -14.33
CA PRO A 150 1.99 3.38 -14.91
C PRO A 150 1.14 2.43 -14.07
N SER A 151 -0.12 2.79 -13.82
CA SER A 151 -1.11 1.92 -13.17
C SER A 151 -2.27 1.66 -14.13
N LEU A 152 -2.43 0.41 -14.57
CA LEU A 152 -3.47 0.02 -15.54
C LEU A 152 -4.69 -0.62 -14.87
N GLY A 153 -4.61 -0.95 -13.59
CA GLY A 153 -5.71 -1.56 -12.82
C GLY A 153 -6.47 -0.54 -11.97
N GLU A 154 -7.43 -1.01 -11.17
CA GLU A 154 -8.21 -0.12 -10.30
C GLU A 154 -7.30 0.60 -9.29
N GLY A 155 -7.44 1.91 -9.12
CA GLY A 155 -6.67 2.67 -8.14
C GLY A 155 -6.91 2.22 -6.70
N HIS A 156 -6.12 2.78 -5.78
CA HIS A 156 -6.15 2.38 -4.37
C HIS A 156 -7.47 2.78 -3.69
N LYS A 157 -7.96 1.91 -2.81
CA LYS A 157 -9.25 2.06 -2.13
C LYS A 157 -9.08 2.24 -0.63
N TYR A 158 -9.78 3.22 -0.07
CA TYR A 158 -9.72 3.58 1.34
C TYR A 158 -11.11 3.69 1.93
N THR A 159 -11.36 2.94 3.01
CA THR A 159 -12.63 2.93 3.72
C THR A 159 -12.40 3.21 5.20
N ASN A 160 -13.15 4.16 5.76
CA ASN A 160 -13.11 4.54 7.17
C ASN A 160 -11.69 4.95 7.61
N ALA A 161 -11.14 5.96 6.94
CA ALA A 161 -9.85 6.53 7.30
C ALA A 161 -10.06 7.86 8.04
N LYS A 162 -9.66 7.98 9.31
CA LYS A 162 -9.83 9.27 10.00
C LYS A 162 -8.95 10.35 9.35
N THR A 163 -7.66 10.06 9.17
CA THR A 163 -6.74 10.96 8.47
C THR A 163 -5.97 10.21 7.40
N LEU A 164 -5.92 10.78 6.20
CA LEU A 164 -5.07 10.32 5.12
C LEU A 164 -4.15 11.45 4.67
N GLY A 165 -2.86 11.12 4.53
CA GLY A 165 -1.83 12.03 4.04
C GLY A 165 -2.03 12.47 2.59
N ALA A 166 -1.07 13.23 2.09
CA ALA A 166 -1.07 13.66 0.70
C ALA A 166 -0.88 12.47 -0.24
N ILE A 167 -1.44 12.60 -1.45
CA ILE A 167 -1.24 11.64 -2.54
C ILE A 167 -0.47 12.32 -3.65
N LYS A 168 0.51 11.61 -4.20
CA LYS A 168 1.25 12.06 -5.37
C LYS A 168 1.29 10.94 -6.41
N ASP A 169 0.53 11.12 -7.47
CA ASP A 169 0.64 10.30 -8.67
C ASP A 169 1.50 11.03 -9.70
N SER A 170 2.54 10.36 -10.19
CA SER A 170 3.45 10.90 -11.21
C SER A 170 3.51 10.03 -12.46
N GLY A 171 2.84 8.87 -12.47
CA GLY A 171 2.81 7.96 -13.62
C GLY A 171 1.59 8.18 -14.50
N PRO A 172 1.54 7.57 -15.70
CA PRO A 172 0.33 7.46 -16.48
C PRO A 172 -0.71 6.57 -15.76
N SER A 173 -1.93 7.07 -15.61
CA SER A 173 -3.02 6.36 -14.91
C SER A 173 -4.26 6.30 -15.80
N PRO A 174 -4.31 5.36 -16.78
CA PRO A 174 -5.45 5.22 -17.70
C PRO A 174 -6.68 4.55 -17.09
N ALA A 175 -6.59 4.00 -15.89
CA ALA A 175 -7.69 3.38 -15.19
C ALA A 175 -8.34 4.31 -14.14
N ASP A 176 -9.31 3.78 -13.39
CA ASP A 176 -9.94 4.46 -12.26
C ASP A 176 -8.90 4.95 -11.26
N GLY A 177 -8.96 6.24 -10.92
CA GLY A 177 -8.17 6.79 -9.83
C GLY A 177 -8.58 6.26 -8.45
N TYR A 178 -7.93 6.79 -7.41
CA TYR A 178 -8.20 6.43 -6.02
C TYR A 178 -9.67 6.61 -5.60
N LYS A 179 -10.15 5.71 -4.73
CA LYS A 179 -11.50 5.73 -4.16
C LYS A 179 -11.45 5.89 -2.64
N TYR A 180 -12.08 6.93 -2.12
CA TYR A 180 -12.15 7.24 -0.70
C TYR A 180 -13.58 7.21 -0.20
N THR A 181 -13.83 6.48 0.88
CA THR A 181 -15.12 6.44 1.56
C THR A 181 -14.93 6.68 3.05
N ASN A 182 -15.69 7.64 3.59
CA ASN A 182 -15.69 8.01 5.01
C ASN A 182 -14.30 8.45 5.50
N ALA A 183 -13.86 9.61 5.02
CA ALA A 183 -12.63 10.24 5.49
C ALA A 183 -12.92 11.48 6.33
N LYS A 184 -12.34 11.61 7.53
CA LYS A 184 -12.48 12.90 8.25
C LYS A 184 -11.60 13.97 7.60
N THR A 185 -10.36 13.64 7.30
CA THR A 185 -9.42 14.56 6.67
C THR A 185 -8.59 13.83 5.64
N LEU A 186 -8.54 14.40 4.44
CA LEU A 186 -7.72 13.93 3.34
C LEU A 186 -6.77 15.05 2.91
N GLY A 187 -5.48 14.71 2.80
CA GLY A 187 -4.44 15.60 2.31
C GLY A 187 -4.67 16.03 0.85
N GLY A 188 -3.79 16.89 0.35
CA GLY A 188 -3.84 17.29 -1.05
C GLY A 188 -3.47 16.16 -2.01
N VAL A 189 -4.00 16.22 -3.22
CA VAL A 189 -3.70 15.27 -4.29
C VAL A 189 -2.94 15.99 -5.40
N LYS A 190 -1.85 15.39 -5.86
CA LYS A 190 -1.08 15.92 -6.98
C LYS A 190 -0.90 14.85 -8.04
N ASN A 191 -1.48 15.09 -9.21
CA ASN A 191 -1.32 14.24 -10.39
C ASN A 191 -0.43 14.95 -11.39
N SER A 192 0.69 14.31 -11.74
CA SER A 192 1.71 14.88 -12.63
C SER A 192 1.90 14.07 -13.92
N GLY A 193 1.31 12.88 -14.02
CA GLY A 193 1.31 12.06 -15.24
C GLY A 193 -0.04 12.10 -15.97
N PRO A 194 -0.11 11.66 -17.24
CA PRO A 194 -1.37 11.64 -18.00
C PRO A 194 -2.42 10.74 -17.36
N SER A 195 -3.67 11.19 -17.26
CA SER A 195 -4.76 10.42 -16.66
C SER A 195 -5.99 10.40 -17.57
N PRO A 196 -6.04 9.50 -18.57
CA PRO A 196 -7.19 9.37 -19.46
C PRO A 196 -8.37 8.58 -18.87
N GLY A 197 -8.19 7.94 -17.70
CA GLY A 197 -9.25 7.23 -16.98
C GLY A 197 -10.15 8.14 -16.14
N GLU A 198 -11.03 7.56 -15.33
CA GLU A 198 -11.86 8.31 -14.39
C GLU A 198 -11.02 8.85 -13.23
N GLY A 199 -11.22 10.12 -12.89
CA GLY A 199 -10.55 10.77 -11.77
C GLY A 199 -10.90 10.15 -10.42
N HIS A 200 -10.21 10.61 -9.39
CA HIS A 200 -10.44 10.16 -8.01
C HIS A 200 -11.87 10.42 -7.51
N LYS A 201 -12.38 9.47 -6.73
CA LYS A 201 -13.73 9.50 -6.12
C LYS A 201 -13.61 9.70 -4.62
N TYR A 202 -14.32 10.69 -4.09
CA TYR A 202 -14.35 11.03 -2.67
C TYR A 202 -15.77 11.02 -2.15
N ALA A 203 -16.08 10.13 -1.21
CA ALA A 203 -17.38 10.04 -0.56
C ALA A 203 -17.25 10.28 0.94
N ASN A 204 -18.11 11.15 1.48
CA ASN A 204 -18.21 11.46 2.91
C ASN A 204 -16.88 11.96 3.50
N ALA A 205 -16.24 12.90 2.81
CA ALA A 205 -15.00 13.53 3.26
C ALA A 205 -15.30 14.84 4.00
N LYS A 206 -15.01 14.96 5.30
CA LYS A 206 -15.28 16.23 6.00
C LYS A 206 -14.35 17.35 5.48
N THR A 207 -13.07 17.06 5.30
CA THR A 207 -12.11 18.02 4.74
C THR A 207 -11.24 17.34 3.71
N LEU A 208 -11.14 17.93 2.53
CA LEU A 208 -10.26 17.52 1.44
C LEU A 208 -9.29 18.66 1.11
N GLY A 209 -8.00 18.36 1.08
CA GLY A 209 -6.95 19.28 0.64
C GLY A 209 -7.10 19.69 -0.83
N GLY A 210 -6.22 20.59 -1.28
CA GLY A 210 -6.21 21.03 -2.67
C GLY A 210 -5.79 19.92 -3.64
N ILE A 211 -6.27 20.03 -4.87
CA ILE A 211 -5.97 19.08 -5.94
C ILE A 211 -5.24 19.81 -7.05
N LYS A 212 -4.16 19.21 -7.55
CA LYS A 212 -3.35 19.77 -8.63
C LYS A 212 -3.07 18.74 -9.71
N ASN A 213 -3.64 18.95 -10.90
CA ASN A 213 -3.37 18.17 -12.10
C ASN A 213 -2.44 18.97 -13.02
N SER A 214 -1.24 18.45 -13.28
CA SER A 214 -0.19 19.17 -14.02
C SER A 214 -0.01 18.71 -15.47
N SER A 215 -0.78 17.71 -15.89
CA SER A 215 -0.64 16.91 -17.11
C SER A 215 -2.00 16.74 -17.81
N PRO A 216 -2.05 16.27 -19.08
CA PRO A 216 -3.32 16.04 -19.76
C PRO A 216 -4.22 15.01 -19.04
N SER A 217 -5.51 15.33 -18.94
CA SER A 217 -6.54 14.48 -18.32
C SER A 217 -7.79 14.43 -19.20
N PRO A 218 -7.78 13.67 -20.30
CA PRO A 218 -8.91 13.60 -21.23
C PRO A 218 -10.09 12.74 -20.74
N GLY A 219 -9.95 12.04 -19.60
CA GLY A 219 -11.02 11.27 -18.97
C GLY A 219 -11.99 12.11 -18.14
N GLU A 220 -12.82 11.45 -17.35
CA GLU A 220 -13.70 12.13 -16.39
C GLU A 220 -12.88 12.72 -15.23
N GLY A 221 -13.24 13.94 -14.80
CA GLY A 221 -12.62 14.63 -13.68
C GLY A 221 -12.91 13.97 -12.34
N HIS A 222 -12.48 14.64 -11.27
CA HIS A 222 -12.69 14.10 -9.92
C HIS A 222 -14.15 14.21 -9.47
N LYS A 223 -14.61 13.21 -8.72
CA LYS A 223 -15.97 13.16 -8.18
C LYS A 223 -15.97 13.29 -6.66
N TYR A 224 -16.77 14.22 -6.15
CA TYR A 224 -16.90 14.48 -4.72
C TYR A 224 -18.36 14.32 -4.31
N THR A 225 -18.63 13.54 -3.27
CA THR A 225 -19.96 13.33 -2.72
C THR A 225 -19.91 13.59 -1.22
N ASN A 226 -20.80 14.47 -0.75
CA ASN A 226 -20.91 14.80 0.66
C ASN A 226 -19.58 15.27 1.28
N ALA A 227 -18.89 16.18 0.58
CA ALA A 227 -17.72 16.86 1.11
C ALA A 227 -18.12 18.18 1.79
N LYS A 228 -17.67 18.42 3.02
CA LYS A 228 -17.97 19.67 3.74
C LYS A 228 -17.01 20.81 3.38
N THR A 229 -15.73 20.50 3.22
CA THR A 229 -14.71 21.48 2.84
C THR A 229 -13.81 20.88 1.78
N LEU A 230 -13.63 21.60 0.68
CA LEU A 230 -12.81 21.21 -0.46
C LEU A 230 -11.77 22.31 -0.70
N GLY A 231 -10.49 21.93 -0.77
CA GLY A 231 -9.42 22.84 -1.15
C GLY A 231 -9.49 23.21 -2.63
N SER A 232 -8.63 24.14 -3.04
CA SER A 232 -8.55 24.58 -4.45
C SER A 232 -8.25 23.41 -5.40
N ILE A 233 -8.95 23.35 -6.53
CA ILE A 233 -8.64 22.46 -7.66
C ILE A 233 -7.91 23.28 -8.71
N LYS A 234 -6.75 22.81 -9.18
CA LYS A 234 -5.94 23.47 -10.21
C LYS A 234 -5.52 22.49 -11.29
N ASP A 235 -6.00 22.72 -12.51
CA ASP A 235 -5.61 21.99 -13.71
C ASP A 235 -4.69 22.87 -14.56
N SER A 236 -3.51 22.35 -14.92
CA SER A 236 -2.52 23.07 -15.75
C SER A 236 -2.30 22.42 -17.12
N GLY A 237 -2.87 21.23 -17.36
CA GLY A 237 -2.83 20.53 -18.64
C GLY A 237 -4.20 20.50 -19.36
N PRO A 238 -4.25 20.07 -20.63
CA PRO A 238 -5.50 19.92 -21.37
C PRO A 238 -6.44 18.91 -20.71
N SER A 239 -7.71 19.27 -20.51
CA SER A 239 -8.73 18.42 -19.89
C SER A 239 -10.01 18.39 -20.73
N PRO A 240 -9.99 17.77 -21.93
CA PRO A 240 -11.14 17.77 -22.85
C PRO A 240 -12.31 16.86 -22.41
N GLY A 241 -12.11 16.05 -21.36
CA GLY A 241 -13.16 15.17 -20.83
C GLY A 241 -14.19 15.89 -19.95
N ALA A 242 -15.08 15.13 -19.34
CA ALA A 242 -16.05 15.68 -18.39
C ALA A 242 -15.30 16.26 -17.18
N GLY A 243 -15.56 17.51 -16.81
CA GLY A 243 -14.85 18.19 -15.72
C GLY A 243 -15.09 17.58 -14.33
N HIS A 244 -14.73 18.32 -13.28
CA HIS A 244 -14.91 17.87 -11.90
C HIS A 244 -16.39 17.90 -11.48
N PHE A 245 -16.85 16.85 -10.78
CA PHE A 245 -18.23 16.71 -10.32
C PHE A 245 -18.33 16.83 -8.80
N ILE A 246 -19.05 17.83 -8.30
CA ILE A 246 -19.26 18.02 -6.87
C ILE A 246 -20.75 17.84 -6.54
N ILE A 247 -21.05 16.82 -5.73
CA ILE A 247 -22.39 16.46 -5.28
C ILE A 247 -22.47 16.77 -3.78
N HIS A 248 -23.10 17.89 -3.45
CA HIS A 248 -23.30 18.32 -2.07
C HIS A 248 -24.64 17.84 -1.50
N SER A 249 -24.65 17.47 -0.22
CA SER A 249 -25.89 17.30 0.57
C SER A 249 -25.98 18.33 1.72
N GLY A 250 -25.28 19.46 1.61
CA GLY A 250 -25.19 20.52 2.64
C GLY A 250 -24.74 21.86 2.05
N PRO A 251 -24.81 22.97 2.81
CA PRO A 251 -24.69 24.33 2.25
C PRO A 251 -23.33 24.58 1.60
N SER A 252 -23.38 25.24 0.43
CA SER A 252 -22.27 25.51 -0.49
C SER A 252 -21.03 26.07 0.21
N PRO A 253 -19.80 25.63 -0.12
CA PRO A 253 -18.60 26.35 0.28
C PRO A 253 -18.62 27.74 -0.36
N GLY A 254 -18.43 28.79 0.46
CA GLY A 254 -18.39 30.17 -0.02
C GLY A 254 -17.33 30.35 -1.10
N ALA A 255 -17.70 31.03 -2.18
CA ALA A 255 -16.78 31.44 -3.23
C ALA A 255 -15.67 32.30 -2.62
N GLY A 256 -14.42 31.85 -2.73
CA GLY A 256 -13.25 32.68 -2.41
C GLY A 256 -13.00 33.65 -3.56
N HIS A 257 -12.96 34.94 -3.23
CA HIS A 257 -12.49 36.03 -4.10
C HIS A 257 -10.99 35.91 -4.40
#